data_AF-A0A3S4XMR6-F1
#
_entry.id   AF-A0A3S4XMR6-F1
#
_cell.length_a   1.000
_cell.length_b   1.000
_cell.length_c   1.000
_cell.angle_alpha   90.00
_cell.angle_beta   90.00
_cell.angle_gamma   90.00
#
_symmetry.space_group_name_H-M   'P 1'
#
loop_
_entity.id
_entity.type
_entity.pdbx_description
1 polymer ?
#
loop_
_entity_poly.entity_id
_entity_poly.type
_entity_poly.pdbx_seq_one_letter_code
_entity_poly.pdbx_strand_id
1 'polypeptide(L)' 'MGFDEPKSTDNAMHQVMHEARDYQRIEVITGRRRRRNRTDDERAQIVAESALPGANISDVARRWGVHRGLLTV' A
#
# COMPACT_ATOMS: atom_id res chain seq x y z
N MET A 1 20.94 -33.28 -51.15
CA MET A 1 19.64 -32.68 -50.81
C MET A 1 19.62 -32.47 -49.30
N GLY A 2 19.98 -31.28 -48.82
CA GLY A 2 19.93 -30.94 -47.40
C GLY A 2 18.64 -30.18 -47.12
N PHE A 3 17.86 -30.66 -46.15
CA PHE A 3 16.67 -29.97 -45.66
C PHE A 3 17.13 -28.81 -44.78
N ASP A 4 17.12 -27.59 -45.32
CA ASP A 4 17.24 -26.38 -44.50
C ASP A 4 15.87 -26.08 -43.89
N GLU A 5 15.62 -26.68 -42.73
CA GLU A 5 14.51 -26.30 -41.84
C GLU A 5 14.76 -24.88 -41.32
N PRO A 6 13.87 -23.90 -41.57
CA PRO A 6 13.99 -22.58 -40.99
C PRO A 6 13.78 -22.68 -39.47
N LYS A 7 14.83 -22.33 -38.71
CA LYS A 7 14.79 -22.24 -37.24
C LYS A 7 13.62 -21.36 -36.81
N SER A 8 12.73 -21.94 -36.00
CA SER A 8 11.56 -21.29 -35.40
C SER A 8 11.93 -19.94 -34.77
N THR A 9 11.30 -18.88 -35.28
CA THR A 9 11.32 -17.49 -34.82
C THR A 9 10.62 -17.27 -33.48
N ASP A 10 10.02 -18.30 -32.90
CA ASP A 10 9.18 -18.20 -31.70
C ASP A 10 10.01 -17.83 -30.45
N ASN A 11 11.27 -18.29 -30.42
CA ASN A 11 12.17 -18.04 -29.29
C ASN A 11 12.65 -16.57 -29.21
N ALA A 12 12.82 -15.92 -30.37
CA ALA A 12 13.26 -14.53 -30.43
C ALA A 12 12.15 -13.56 -29.96
N MET A 13 10.90 -13.85 -30.29
CA MET A 13 9.75 -13.03 -29.90
C MET A 13 9.44 -13.14 -28.40
N HIS A 14 9.70 -14.30 -27.78
CA HIS A 14 9.58 -14.47 -26.34
C HIS A 14 10.54 -13.58 -25.55
N GLN A 15 11.78 -13.40 -26.03
CA GLN A 15 12.80 -12.63 -25.33
C GLN A 15 12.48 -11.12 -25.26
N VAL A 16 11.99 -10.54 -26.35
CA VAL A 16 11.63 -9.11 -26.42
C VAL A 16 10.45 -8.77 -25.49
N MET A 17 9.52 -9.73 -25.30
CA MET A 17 8.38 -9.56 -24.40
C MET A 17 8.75 -9.68 -22.92
N HIS A 18 9.81 -10.42 -22.58
CA HIS A 18 10.30 -10.51 -21.20
C HIS A 18 11.00 -9.20 -20.77
N GLU A 19 11.79 -8.59 -21.64
CA GLU A 19 12.53 -7.36 -21.33
C GLU A 19 11.60 -6.14 -21.09
N ALA A 20 10.45 -6.09 -21.78
CA ALA A 20 9.44 -5.06 -21.55
C ALA A 20 8.58 -5.27 -20.28
N ARG A 21 8.63 -6.46 -19.66
CA ARG A 21 7.90 -6.80 -18.42
C ARG A 21 8.71 -6.56 -17.15
N ASP A 22 10.03 -6.41 -17.27
CA ASP A 22 10.91 -6.18 -16.12
C ASP A 22 11.02 -4.69 -15.73
N TYR A 23 10.45 -3.78 -16.55
CA TYR A 23 10.38 -2.36 -16.20
C TYR A 23 9.15 -2.05 -15.34
N GLN A 24 9.33 -2.05 -14.02
CA GLN A 24 8.34 -1.57 -13.07
C GLN A 24 8.68 -0.14 -12.61
N ARG A 25 7.86 0.84 -13.01
CA ARG A 25 8.00 2.23 -12.54
C ARG A 25 7.53 2.34 -11.08
N ILE A 26 8.44 2.69 -10.18
CA ILE A 26 8.12 3.00 -8.78
C ILE A 26 8.23 4.51 -8.57
N GLU A 27 7.17 5.12 -8.09
CA GLU A 27 7.14 6.54 -7.73
C GLU A 27 7.51 6.70 -6.25
N VAL A 28 8.70 7.25 -5.98
CA VAL A 28 9.21 7.48 -4.62
C VAL A 28 8.84 8.89 -4.16
N ILE A 29 7.99 8.99 -3.13
CA ILE A 29 7.62 10.27 -2.53
C ILE A 29 8.75 10.74 -1.59
N THR A 30 9.57 11.69 -2.04
CA THR A 30 10.74 12.23 -1.29
C THR A 30 10.39 13.43 -0.37
N GLY A 31 9.11 13.76 -0.23
CA GLY A 31 8.66 14.86 0.63
C GLY A 31 8.74 14.54 2.12
N ARG A 32 8.95 15.57 2.97
CA ARG A 32 8.81 15.42 4.44
C ARG A 32 7.43 14.84 4.75
N ARG A 33 7.40 13.68 5.43
CA ARG A 33 6.17 12.99 5.83
C ARG A 33 5.29 13.96 6.61
N ARG A 34 4.25 14.50 5.95
CA ARG A 34 3.28 15.45 6.53
C ARG A 34 2.21 14.77 7.39
N ARG A 35 2.14 13.43 7.35
CA ARG A 35 1.29 12.69 8.29
C ARG A 35 1.90 12.84 9.68
N ARG A 36 1.08 13.24 10.66
CA ARG A 36 1.40 13.08 12.08
C ARG A 36 1.79 11.63 12.30
N ASN A 37 3.02 11.39 12.72
CA ASN A 37 3.42 10.09 13.25
C ASN A 37 2.83 10.03 14.66
N ARG A 38 1.73 9.28 14.83
CA ARG A 38 1.26 8.94 16.17
C ARG A 38 2.07 7.78 16.72
N THR A 39 2.41 7.86 17.99
CA THR A 39 3.00 6.72 18.72
C THR A 39 1.93 5.66 18.99
N ASP A 40 2.34 4.45 19.33
CA ASP A 40 1.40 3.39 19.68
C ASP A 40 0.72 3.68 21.03
N ASP A 41 1.38 4.38 21.95
CA ASP A 41 0.79 4.85 23.21
C ASP A 41 -0.35 5.84 22.96
N GLU A 42 -0.15 6.81 22.05
CA GLU A 42 -1.21 7.74 21.66
C GLU A 42 -2.39 7.00 21.05
N ARG A 43 -2.15 5.96 20.24
CA ARG A 43 -3.23 5.12 19.68
C ARG A 43 -3.98 4.37 20.78
N ALA A 44 -3.26 3.79 21.73
CA ALA A 44 -3.85 3.06 22.85
C ALA A 44 -4.72 3.98 23.72
N GLN A 45 -4.29 5.23 23.95
CA GLN A 45 -5.08 6.21 24.69
C GLN A 45 -6.40 6.54 23.97
N ILE A 46 -6.37 6.74 22.65
CA ILE A 46 -7.57 7.05 21.87
C ILE A 46 -8.55 5.85 21.90
N VAL A 47 -8.04 4.62 21.76
CA VAL A 47 -8.86 3.41 21.83
C VAL A 47 -9.46 3.23 23.23
N ALA A 48 -8.67 3.41 24.28
CA ALA A 48 -9.14 3.33 25.66
C ALA A 48 -10.23 4.36 25.97
N GLU A 49 -10.08 5.61 25.50
CA GLU A 49 -11.10 6.66 25.64
C GLU A 49 -12.40 6.26 24.92
N SER A 50 -12.30 5.70 23.71
CA SER A 50 -13.47 5.21 22.97
C SER A 50 -14.09 3.95 23.56
N ALA A 51 -13.35 3.20 24.38
CA ALA A 51 -13.80 1.96 25.00
C ALA A 51 -14.53 2.15 26.33
N LEU A 52 -14.61 3.38 26.82
CA LEU A 52 -15.36 3.70 28.03
C LEU A 52 -16.87 3.47 27.80
N PRO A 53 -17.59 2.86 28.75
CA PRO A 53 -19.04 2.73 28.67
C PRO A 53 -19.73 4.10 28.47
N GLY A 54 -20.50 4.24 27.39
CA GLY A 54 -21.16 5.49 27.04
C GLY A 54 -20.30 6.48 26.24
N ALA A 55 -19.07 6.13 25.87
CA ALA A 55 -18.24 6.96 25.01
C ALA A 55 -18.85 7.08 23.60
N ASN A 56 -18.98 8.31 23.12
CA ASN A 56 -19.35 8.56 21.74
C ASN A 56 -18.10 8.47 20.85
N ILE A 57 -17.97 7.36 20.12
CA ILE A 57 -16.87 7.09 19.18
C ILE A 57 -16.68 8.26 18.20
N SER A 58 -17.76 8.92 17.76
CA SER A 58 -17.66 10.02 16.81
C SER A 58 -17.06 11.28 17.42
N ASP A 59 -17.27 11.51 18.71
CA ASP A 59 -16.75 12.69 19.41
C ASP A 59 -15.28 12.50 19.78
N VAL A 60 -14.90 11.31 20.23
CA VAL A 60 -13.50 10.91 20.41
C VAL A 60 -12.75 11.02 19.08
N ALA A 61 -13.35 10.52 17.99
CA ALA A 61 -12.76 10.59 16.66
C ALA A 61 -12.47 12.04 16.20
N ARG A 62 -13.42 12.96 16.42
CA ARG A 62 -13.25 14.38 16.07
C ARG A 62 -12.18 15.06 16.90
N ARG A 63 -12.14 14.79 18.22
CA ARG A 63 -11.16 15.36 19.15
C ARG A 63 -9.73 15.02 18.74
N TRP A 64 -9.52 13.77 18.35
CA TRP A 64 -8.20 13.27 17.97
C TRP A 64 -7.90 13.45 16.48
N GLY A 65 -8.89 13.83 15.66
CA GLY A 65 -8.74 13.93 14.21
C GLY A 65 -8.48 12.57 13.56
N VAL A 66 -9.22 11.55 13.98
CA VAL A 66 -9.22 10.20 13.39
C VAL A 66 -10.54 9.89 12.72
N HIS A 67 -10.52 8.97 11.76
CA HIS A 67 -11.74 8.40 11.23
C HIS A 67 -12.36 7.47 12.27
N ARG A 68 -13.68 7.53 12.48
CA ARG A 68 -14.40 6.68 13.44
C ARG A 68 -14.14 5.18 13.23
N GLY A 69 -13.95 4.75 11.98
CA GLY A 69 -13.66 3.35 11.65
C GLY A 69 -12.28 2.87 12.09
N LEU A 70 -11.41 3.76 12.56
CA LEU A 70 -10.12 3.41 13.18
C LEU A 70 -10.25 3.18 14.70
N LEU A 71 -11.40 3.49 15.28
CA LEU A 71 -11.73 3.25 16.69
C LEU A 71 -12.63 2.03 16.75
N THR A 72 -12.02 0.86 16.58
CA THR A 72 -12.69 -0.42 16.79
C THR A 72 -12.48 -0.79 18.25
N VAL A 73 -13.56 -0.78 19.02
CA VAL A 73 -13.63 -1.29 20.40
C VAL A 73 -14.42 -2.58 20.36
#